data_AF-A0A969JIQ4-F1
#
_entry.id   AF-A0A969JIQ4-F1
#
_cell.length_a   1.000
_cell.length_b   1.000
_cell.length_c   1.000
_cell.angle_alpha   90.00
_cell.angle_beta   90.00
_cell.angle_gamma   90.00
#
_symmetry.space_group_name_H-M   'P 1'
#
loop_
_entity.id
_entity.type
_entity.pdbx_description
1 polymer ?
#
loop_
_entity_poly.entity_id
_entity_poly.type
_entity_poly.pdbx_seq_one_letter_code
_entity_poly.pdbx_strand_id
1 'polypeptide(L)' 'MPKPASLFNAQPEEKPPILSADTKKTKRGKHLISGMFEEPTYRQFTTLAAELGLQRQDLVREALNDIFIKHGKPPIA' A
#
# COMPACT_ATOMS: atom_id res chain seq x y z
N MET A 1 21.99 -19.32 -54.60
CA MET A 1 20.84 -19.57 -53.71
C MET A 1 20.84 -18.53 -52.59
N PRO A 2 19.76 -17.74 -52.44
CA PRO A 2 19.64 -16.72 -51.40
C PRO A 2 18.88 -17.27 -50.18
N LYS A 3 19.27 -16.87 -48.97
CA LYS A 3 18.39 -16.87 -47.79
C LYS A 3 18.74 -15.67 -46.91
N PRO A 4 17.82 -14.70 -46.80
CA PRO A 4 17.63 -14.03 -45.53
C PRO A 4 16.16 -14.11 -45.15
N ALA A 5 15.86 -14.76 -44.03
CA ALA A 5 14.55 -14.66 -43.40
C ALA A 5 14.77 -14.29 -41.94
N SER A 6 14.41 -13.06 -41.64
CA SER A 6 14.48 -12.41 -40.33
C SER A 6 13.74 -13.21 -39.26
N LEU A 7 14.39 -13.33 -38.10
CA LEU A 7 13.85 -13.80 -36.85
C LEU A 7 12.87 -12.75 -36.30
N PHE A 8 11.63 -12.76 -36.77
CA PHE A 8 10.55 -12.01 -36.13
C PHE A 8 10.07 -12.81 -34.92
N ASN A 9 10.49 -12.36 -33.74
CA ASN A 9 10.17 -12.93 -32.44
C ASN A 9 8.68 -12.69 -32.14
N ALA A 10 7.85 -13.72 -32.18
CA ALA A 10 6.49 -13.67 -31.67
C ALA A 10 6.56 -13.72 -30.13
N GLN A 11 6.30 -12.60 -29.46
CA GLN A 11 6.08 -12.58 -28.02
C GLN A 11 4.57 -12.79 -27.79
N PRO A 12 4.13 -13.94 -27.24
CA PRO A 12 2.74 -14.09 -26.85
C PRO A 12 2.46 -13.22 -25.62
N GLU A 13 1.37 -12.45 -25.71
CA GLU A 13 0.79 -11.69 -24.60
C GLU A 13 0.45 -12.62 -23.43
N GLU A 14 1.23 -12.54 -22.35
CA GLU A 14 0.92 -13.25 -21.10
C GLU A 14 0.18 -12.33 -20.13
N LYS A 15 -1.12 -12.62 -20.05
CA LYS A 15 -2.19 -12.14 -19.18
C LYS A 15 -1.72 -11.82 -17.74
N PRO A 16 -2.19 -10.72 -17.10
CA PRO A 16 -1.73 -10.34 -15.77
C PRO A 16 -2.08 -11.41 -14.72
N PRO A 17 -1.21 -11.67 -13.74
CA PRO A 17 -1.40 -12.73 -12.77
C PRO A 17 -2.59 -12.40 -11.87
N ILE A 18 -3.57 -13.30 -11.88
CA ILE A 18 -4.70 -13.30 -10.96
C ILE A 18 -4.11 -13.56 -9.57
N LEU A 19 -4.12 -12.54 -8.70
CA LEU A 19 -3.70 -12.63 -7.30
C LEU A 19 -4.47 -13.78 -6.63
N SER A 20 -3.78 -14.89 -6.41
CA SER A 20 -4.31 -16.00 -5.62
C SER A 20 -4.60 -15.49 -4.21
N ALA A 21 -5.88 -15.46 -3.85
CA ALA A 21 -6.34 -15.27 -2.48
C ALA A 21 -5.96 -16.49 -1.65
N ASP A 22 -4.67 -16.61 -1.33
CA ASP A 22 -4.15 -17.61 -0.42
C ASP A 22 -4.59 -17.21 0.99
N THR A 23 -5.51 -17.99 1.54
CA THR A 23 -6.01 -17.91 2.92
C THR A 23 -4.87 -18.13 3.90
N LYS A 24 -4.03 -17.12 4.11
CA LYS A 24 -2.96 -17.13 5.10
C LYS A 24 -3.54 -16.83 6.47
N LYS A 25 -3.59 -17.89 7.29
CA LYS A 25 -3.64 -17.93 8.76
C LYS A 25 -3.67 -16.54 9.40
N THR A 26 -4.79 -16.16 10.02
CA THR A 26 -4.96 -14.91 10.77
C THR A 26 -3.79 -14.73 11.73
N LYS A 27 -2.79 -13.94 11.34
CA LYS A 27 -1.70 -13.54 12.23
C LYS A 27 -2.37 -12.69 13.31
N ARG A 28 -2.43 -13.19 14.56
CA ARG A 28 -2.70 -12.36 15.75
C ARG A 28 -1.53 -11.39 15.93
N GLY A 29 -1.45 -10.40 15.04
CA GLY A 29 -0.29 -9.55 14.93
C GLY A 29 -0.33 -8.76 13.63
N LYS A 30 -0.69 -7.49 13.76
CA LYS A 30 -0.62 -6.41 12.76
C LYS A 30 -1.46 -6.68 11.51
N HIS A 31 -2.64 -6.05 11.45
CA HIS A 31 -3.45 -5.97 10.25
C HIS A 31 -3.01 -4.77 9.40
N LEU A 32 -2.97 -4.95 8.08
CA LEU A 32 -2.71 -3.86 7.16
C LEU A 32 -3.97 -2.99 7.08
N ILE A 33 -3.83 -1.71 7.45
CA ILE A 33 -4.83 -0.68 7.20
C ILE A 33 -4.26 0.18 6.08
N SER A 34 -4.83 0.06 4.87
CA SER A 34 -4.38 0.79 3.67
C SER A 34 -5.58 1.45 3.00
N GLY A 35 -5.36 2.63 2.42
CA GLY A 35 -6.34 3.40 1.68
C GLY A 35 -5.66 4.19 0.56
N MET A 36 -6.38 4.43 -0.53
CA MET A 36 -5.94 5.33 -1.59
C MET A 36 -6.29 6.76 -1.19
N PHE A 37 -5.32 7.66 -1.26
CA PHE A 37 -5.49 9.07 -0.98
C PHE A 37 -4.97 9.88 -2.16
N GLU A 38 -5.52 11.09 -2.32
CA GLU A 38 -5.06 12.04 -3.31
C GLU A 38 -3.59 12.44 -3.06
N GLU A 39 -2.85 12.70 -4.14
CA GLU A 39 -1.46 13.18 -4.11
C GLU A 39 -1.22 14.36 -3.14
N PRO A 40 -2.04 15.44 -3.11
CA PRO A 40 -1.86 16.52 -2.15
C PRO A 40 -1.93 16.05 -0.69
N THR A 41 -2.84 15.14 -0.36
CA THR A 41 -3.00 14.58 0.98
C THR A 41 -1.76 13.77 1.36
N TYR A 42 -1.25 12.94 0.45
CA TYR A 42 -0.03 12.16 0.68
C TYR A 42 1.20 13.06 0.93
N ARG A 43 1.35 14.14 0.16
CA ARG A 43 2.44 15.09 0.34
C ARG A 43 2.38 15.79 1.68
N GLN A 44 1.22 16.37 2.01
CA GLN A 44 1.02 17.05 3.29
C GLN A 44 1.24 16.11 4.47
N PHE A 45 0.73 14.88 4.39
CA PHE A 45 0.94 13.87 5.42
C PHE A 45 2.41 13.52 5.61
N THR A 46 3.16 13.36 4.50
CA THR A 46 4.59 13.05 4.54
C THR A 46 5.39 14.21 5.12
N THR A 47 5.07 15.45 4.75
CA THR A 47 5.69 16.66 5.32
C THR A 47 5.42 16.75 6.82
N LEU A 48 4.18 16.56 7.25
CA LEU A 48 3.79 16.63 8.66
C LEU A 48 4.50 15.55 9.50
N ALA A 49 4.64 14.33 8.97
CA ALA A 49 5.44 13.29 9.63
C ALA A 49 6.91 13.70 9.79
N ALA A 50 7.49 14.34 8.77
CA ALA A 50 8.87 14.82 8.81
C ALA A 50 9.06 15.98 9.80
N GLU A 51 8.11 16.93 9.85
CA GLU A 51 8.12 18.06 10.80
C GLU A 51 8.07 17.60 12.25
N LEU A 52 7.28 16.57 12.54
CA LEU A 52 7.17 15.97 13.87
C LEU A 52 8.32 15.01 14.19
N GLY A 53 9.20 14.69 13.23
CA GLY A 53 10.25 13.69 13.39
C GLY A 53 9.71 12.27 13.62
N LEU A 54 8.46 12.00 13.21
CA LEU A 54 7.78 10.73 13.41
C LEU A 54 7.86 9.85 12.17
N GLN A 55 7.83 8.54 12.38
CA GLN A 55 7.58 7.64 11.28
C GLN A 55 6.13 7.81 10.81
N ARG A 56 5.89 7.79 9.50
CA ARG A 56 4.53 7.83 8.91
C ARG A 56 3.56 6.86 9.60
N GLN A 57 4.03 5.67 9.97
CA GLN A 57 3.21 4.67 10.65
C GLN A 57 2.79 5.12 12.06
N ASP A 58 3.67 5.79 12.80
CA ASP A 58 3.37 6.33 14.14
C ASP A 58 2.38 7.49 14.03
N LEU A 59 2.51 8.33 13.01
CA LEU A 59 1.55 9.40 12.75
C LEU A 59 0.14 8.85 12.42
N VAL A 60 0.05 7.78 11.61
CA VAL A 60 -1.24 7.10 11.39
C VAL A 60 -1.79 6.53 12.69
N ARG A 61 -0.92 5.97 13.54
CA ARG A 61 -1.31 5.40 14.83
C ARG A 61 -1.92 6.45 15.75
N GLU A 62 -1.31 7.63 15.84
CA GLU A 62 -1.81 8.77 16.61
C GLU A 62 -3.15 9.28 16.04
N ALA A 63 -3.23 9.48 14.73
CA ALA A 63 -4.47 9.92 14.07
C ALA A 63 -5.63 8.94 14.31
N LEU A 64 -5.35 7.63 14.32
CA LEU A 64 -6.36 6.61 14.65
C LEU A 64 -6.79 6.70 16.11
N ASN A 65 -5.86 6.94 17.04
CA ASN A 65 -6.21 7.17 18.45
C ASN A 65 -7.12 8.39 18.62
N ASP A 66 -6.82 9.50 17.95
CA ASP A 66 -7.64 10.71 18.00
C ASP A 66 -9.07 10.46 17.51
N ILE A 67 -9.23 9.65 16.45
CA ILE A 67 -10.55 9.24 15.97
C ILE A 67 -11.29 8.44 17.06
N PHE A 68 -10.64 7.50 17.74
CA PHE A 68 -11.26 6.70 18.80
C PHE A 68 -11.68 7.57 19.99
N ILE A 69 -10.81 8.48 20.43
CA ILE A 69 -11.10 9.44 21.50
C ILE A 69 -12.30 10.32 21.12
N LYS A 70 -12.34 10.86 19.89
CA LYS A 70 -13.48 11.65 19.38
C LYS A 70 -14.80 10.89 19.39
N HIS A 71 -14.76 9.57 19.25
CA HIS A 71 -15.93 8.70 19.29
C HIS A 71 -16.20 8.09 20.68
N GLY A 72 -15.52 8.54 21.73
CA GLY A 72 -15.71 8.05 23.10
C GLY A 72 -15.24 6.61 23.32
N LYS A 73 -14.37 6.10 22.45
CA LYS A 73 -13.76 4.78 22.54
C LYS A 73 -12.39 4.88 23.21
N PRO A 74 -11.94 3.82 23.91
CA PRO A 74 -10.58 3.80 24.45
C PRO A 74 -9.55 3.89 23.31
N PRO A 75 -8.40 4.56 23.54
CA PRO A 75 -7.32 4.61 22.58
C PRO A 75 -6.82 3.19 22.28
N ILE A 76 -6.56 2.92 21.00
CA ILE A 76 -6.22 1.61 20.44
C ILE A 76 -4.71 1.41 20.28
N ALA A 77 -3.93 2.43 20.62
CA ALA A 77 -2.52 2.48 20.36
C ALA A 77 -1.73 3.00 21.55
#